data_AF-A0A820GX37-F1
#
_entry.id   AF-A0A820GX37-F1
#
_cell.length_a   1.000
_cell.length_b   1.000
_cell.length_c   1.000
_cell.angle_alpha   90.00
_cell.angle_beta   90.00
_cell.angle_gamma   90.00
#
_symmetry.space_group_name_H-M   'P 1'
#
loop_
_entity.id
_entity.type
_entity.pdbx_description
1 polymer ?
#
loop_
_entity_poly.entity_id
_entity_poly.type
_entity_poly.pdbx_seq_one_letter_code
_entity_poly.pdbx_strand_id
1 'polypeptide(L)'
;HDLIQQTLIQQIEDPQQHPLLKKINQWEQESIIKIRQAAEEARNKLLKTTIEHTTNIKQKLKNLSNDLRQGQEDNDFIETDLQQWTQKLEELKKELHNPTRIAIQEDSTPLVTKILIAYHDTYDVFERVCGNAQIKENGCLIIKDDSAGHTEIRGKNEYNIGRHKFCFRIEQLTSNGWIFFGIISKSEPMQ
;
A
#
# COMPACT_ATOMS: atom_id res chain seq x y z
N HIS A 1 -13.30 -28.36 -22.40
CA HIS A 1 -12.16 -29.12 -21.85
C HIS A 1 -10.86 -28.59 -22.45
N ASP A 2 -10.76 -28.59 -23.78
CA ASP A 2 -9.54 -28.20 -24.53
C ASP A 2 -9.10 -26.74 -24.32
N LEU A 3 -10.03 -25.79 -24.22
CA LEU A 3 -9.69 -24.37 -24.01
C LEU A 3 -9.04 -24.11 -22.64
N ILE A 4 -9.48 -24.84 -21.60
CA ILE A 4 -8.93 -24.73 -20.24
C ILE A 4 -7.54 -25.35 -20.20
N GLN A 5 -7.37 -26.51 -20.87
CA GLN A 5 -6.06 -27.17 -21.01
C GLN A 5 -5.05 -26.29 -21.77
N GLN A 6 -5.47 -25.67 -22.87
CA GLN A 6 -4.62 -24.73 -23.62
C GLN A 6 -4.24 -23.51 -22.78
N THR A 7 -5.18 -22.98 -21.98
CA THR A 7 -4.91 -21.82 -21.10
C THR A 7 -3.93 -22.19 -19.98
N LEU A 8 -4.04 -23.38 -19.41
CA LEU A 8 -3.10 -23.91 -18.41
C LEU A 8 -1.70 -24.11 -18.99
N ILE A 9 -1.59 -24.72 -20.18
CA ILE A 9 -0.30 -24.92 -20.86
C ILE A 9 0.35 -23.58 -21.17
N GLN A 10 -0.40 -22.61 -21.72
CA GLN A 10 0.10 -21.26 -21.98
C GLN A 10 0.57 -20.54 -20.71
N GLN A 11 -0.10 -20.73 -19.58
CA GLN A 11 0.32 -20.14 -18.30
C GLN A 11 1.59 -20.80 -17.72
N ILE A 12 1.81 -22.08 -18.01
CA ILE A 12 3.04 -22.80 -17.63
C ILE A 12 4.21 -22.40 -18.54
N GLU A 13 3.96 -22.26 -19.84
CA GLU A 13 4.97 -21.92 -20.84
C GLU A 13 5.36 -20.43 -20.82
N ASP A 14 4.40 -19.52 -20.56
CA ASP A 14 4.66 -18.10 -20.37
C ASP A 14 3.99 -17.58 -19.09
N PRO A 15 4.65 -17.76 -17.93
CA PRO A 15 4.15 -17.26 -16.66
C PRO A 15 3.90 -15.75 -16.69
N GLN A 16 4.62 -14.97 -17.51
CA GLN A 16 4.47 -13.52 -17.54
C GLN A 16 3.12 -13.05 -18.10
N GLN A 17 2.41 -13.91 -18.84
CA GLN A 17 1.04 -13.61 -19.30
C GLN A 17 -0.01 -13.82 -18.22
N HIS A 18 0.37 -14.34 -17.04
CA HIS A 18 -0.57 -14.63 -15.98
C HIS A 18 -1.34 -13.35 -15.56
N PRO A 19 -2.69 -13.40 -15.46
CA PRO A 19 -3.49 -12.22 -15.15
C PRO A 19 -3.09 -11.50 -13.86
N LEU A 20 -2.65 -12.22 -12.83
CA LEU A 20 -2.17 -11.60 -11.58
C LEU A 20 -0.84 -10.86 -11.76
N LEU A 21 0.07 -11.37 -12.61
CA LEU A 21 1.30 -10.63 -12.95
C LEU A 21 0.99 -9.39 -13.77
N LYS A 22 0.04 -9.46 -14.71
CA LYS A 22 -0.44 -8.26 -15.43
C LYS A 22 -0.98 -7.20 -14.47
N LYS A 23 -1.70 -7.58 -13.41
CA LYS A 23 -2.15 -6.65 -12.37
C LYS A 23 -0.99 -6.02 -11.59
N ILE A 24 0.06 -6.78 -11.28
CA ILE A 24 1.26 -6.25 -10.63
C ILE A 24 1.98 -5.26 -11.56
N ASN A 25 2.16 -5.62 -12.83
CA ASN A 25 2.80 -4.75 -13.83
C ASN A 25 2.00 -3.45 -14.04
N GLN A 26 0.67 -3.54 -14.09
CA GLN A 26 -0.19 -2.37 -14.18
C GLN A 26 -0.04 -1.47 -12.93
N TRP A 27 -0.09 -2.06 -11.74
CA TRP A 27 0.12 -1.31 -10.49
C TRP A 27 1.49 -0.63 -10.45
N GLU A 28 2.54 -1.29 -10.91
CA GLU A 28 3.89 -0.71 -11.01
C GLU A 28 3.92 0.48 -11.96
N GLN A 29 3.39 0.33 -13.17
CA GLN A 29 3.36 1.40 -14.17
C GLN A 29 2.57 2.63 -13.68
N GLU A 30 1.38 2.41 -13.12
CA GLU A 30 0.57 3.49 -12.56
C GLU A 30 1.29 4.20 -11.40
N SER A 31 2.01 3.44 -10.56
CA SER A 31 2.78 3.99 -9.44
C SER A 31 3.94 4.87 -9.91
N ILE A 32 4.68 4.44 -10.93
CA ILE A 32 5.76 5.23 -11.55
C ILE A 32 5.21 6.53 -12.13
N ILE A 33 4.06 6.48 -12.81
CA ILE A 33 3.41 7.66 -13.38
C ILE A 33 3.07 8.67 -12.27
N LYS A 34 2.45 8.21 -11.18
CA LYS A 34 2.11 9.07 -10.04
C LYS A 34 3.34 9.74 -9.41
N ILE A 35 4.42 8.98 -9.21
CA ILE A 35 5.69 9.52 -8.68
C ILE A 35 6.25 10.59 -9.60
N ARG A 36 6.25 10.34 -10.92
CA ARG A 36 6.75 11.31 -11.91
C ARG A 36 5.92 12.58 -11.93
N GLN A 37 4.59 12.46 -11.88
CA GLN A 37 3.67 13.60 -11.84
C GLN A 37 3.88 14.44 -10.58
N ALA A 38 3.90 13.82 -9.39
CA ALA A 38 4.13 14.53 -8.13
C ALA A 38 5.49 15.27 -8.11
N ALA A 39 6.54 14.61 -8.60
CA ALA A 39 7.85 15.24 -8.72
C ALA A 39 7.85 16.44 -9.68
N GLU A 40 7.14 16.32 -10.80
CA GLU A 40 7.06 17.38 -11.80
C GLU A 40 6.23 18.58 -11.31
N GLU A 41 5.13 18.34 -10.60
CA GLU A 41 4.35 19.38 -9.92
C GLU A 41 5.20 20.14 -8.89
N ALA A 42 5.97 19.42 -8.08
CA ALA A 42 6.87 20.01 -7.10
C ALA A 42 7.97 20.87 -7.77
N ARG A 43 8.59 20.39 -8.85
CA ARG A 43 9.57 21.16 -9.63
C ARG A 43 8.98 22.42 -10.22
N ASN A 44 7.81 22.32 -10.85
CA ASN A 44 7.14 23.46 -11.46
C ASN A 44 6.74 24.52 -10.43
N LYS A 45 6.25 24.09 -9.25
CA LYS A 45 5.96 24.99 -8.14
C LYS A 45 7.22 25.71 -7.66
N LEU A 46 8.31 24.97 -7.44
CA LEU A 46 9.60 25.53 -7.02
C LEU A 46 10.15 26.53 -8.04
N LEU A 47 10.14 26.18 -9.33
CA LEU A 47 10.60 27.07 -10.41
C LEU A 47 9.78 28.35 -10.44
N LYS A 48 8.45 28.26 -10.38
CA LYS A 48 7.57 29.43 -10.36
C LYS A 48 7.89 30.35 -9.19
N THR A 49 7.96 29.81 -7.97
CA THR A 49 8.29 30.60 -6.78
C THR A 49 9.70 31.19 -6.85
N THR A 50 10.66 30.47 -7.43
CA THR A 50 12.04 30.97 -7.63
C THR A 50 12.09 32.13 -8.62
N ILE A 51 11.35 32.03 -9.74
CA ILE A 51 11.25 33.10 -10.74
C ILE A 51 10.56 34.33 -10.14
N GLU A 52 9.47 34.15 -9.40
CA GLU A 52 8.76 35.24 -8.70
C GLU A 52 9.69 35.94 -7.69
N HIS A 53 10.41 35.17 -6.88
CA HIS A 53 11.37 35.70 -5.90
C HIS A 53 12.50 36.48 -6.57
N THR A 54 13.11 35.90 -7.61
CA THR A 54 14.19 36.54 -8.37
C THR A 54 13.71 37.83 -9.04
N THR A 55 12.49 37.85 -9.56
CA THR A 55 11.87 39.03 -10.17
C THR A 55 11.64 40.13 -9.13
N ASN A 56 11.20 39.76 -7.93
CA ASN A 56 11.03 40.68 -6.81
C ASN A 56 12.38 41.31 -6.40
N ILE A 57 13.43 40.50 -6.21
CA ILE A 57 14.77 40.99 -5.90
C ILE A 57 15.26 41.95 -7.00
N LYS A 58 15.10 41.58 -8.28
CA LYS A 58 15.47 42.44 -9.40
C LYS A 58 14.77 43.80 -9.34
N GLN A 59 13.48 43.82 -8.98
CA GLN A 59 12.73 45.07 -8.85
C GLN A 59 13.21 45.89 -7.65
N LYS A 60 13.45 45.27 -6.48
CA LYS A 60 13.99 45.95 -5.30
C LYS A 60 15.38 46.54 -5.58
N LEU A 61 16.25 45.81 -6.27
CA LEU A 61 17.56 46.30 -6.73
C LEU A 61 17.42 47.52 -7.65
N LYS A 62 16.51 47.45 -8.63
CA LYS A 62 16.25 48.57 -9.55
C LYS A 62 15.78 49.82 -8.79
N ASN A 63 14.89 49.66 -7.81
CA ASN A 63 14.42 50.77 -6.98
C ASN A 63 15.58 51.36 -6.17
N LEU A 64 16.41 50.52 -5.53
CA LEU A 64 17.58 50.97 -4.79
C LEU A 64 18.58 51.73 -5.69
N SER A 65 18.81 51.27 -6.92
CA SER A 65 19.65 51.99 -7.88
C SER A 65 19.08 53.35 -8.28
N ASN A 66 17.74 53.47 -8.39
CA ASN A 66 17.10 54.75 -8.66
C ASN A 66 17.21 55.70 -7.47
N ASP A 67 16.97 55.21 -6.24
CA ASP A 67 17.11 55.99 -5.01
C ASP A 67 18.54 56.54 -4.88
N LEU A 68 19.55 55.70 -5.14
CA LEU A 68 20.96 56.09 -5.14
C LEU A 68 21.27 57.17 -6.17
N ARG A 69 20.75 57.03 -7.39
CA ARG A 69 20.97 58.01 -8.46
C ARG A 69 20.30 59.34 -8.13
N GLN A 70 19.08 59.30 -7.60
CA GLN A 70 18.34 60.50 -7.24
C GLN A 70 19.04 61.27 -6.12
N GLY A 71 19.48 60.62 -5.04
CA GLY A 71 20.24 61.30 -3.99
C GLY A 71 21.58 61.89 -4.48
N GLN A 72 22.21 61.29 -5.49
CA GLN A 72 23.39 61.88 -6.15
C GLN A 72 23.04 63.12 -6.98
N GLU A 73 21.92 63.12 -7.70
CA GLU A 73 21.44 64.25 -8.51
C GLU A 73 20.97 65.43 -7.65
N ASP A 74 20.28 65.13 -6.55
CA ASP A 74 19.72 66.11 -5.61
C ASP A 74 20.79 66.67 -4.64
N ASN A 75 21.97 66.02 -4.57
CA ASN A 75 23.12 66.38 -3.71
C ASN A 75 22.73 66.58 -2.23
N ASP A 76 21.73 65.81 -1.78
CA ASP A 76 21.03 65.98 -0.50
C ASP A 76 21.20 64.78 0.45
N PHE A 77 21.97 63.77 0.04
CA PHE A 77 22.19 62.58 0.86
C PHE A 77 23.06 62.88 2.09
N ILE A 78 22.64 62.35 3.23
CA ILE A 78 23.40 62.38 4.48
C ILE A 78 23.90 60.97 4.85
N GLU A 79 24.74 60.89 5.88
CA GLU A 79 25.32 59.62 6.33
C GLU A 79 24.27 58.54 6.64
N THR A 80 23.11 58.96 7.15
CA THR A 80 21.97 58.07 7.43
C THR A 80 21.44 57.39 6.17
N ASP A 81 21.40 58.08 5.02
CA ASP A 81 20.92 57.52 3.76
C ASP A 81 21.88 56.46 3.23
N LEU A 82 23.20 56.72 3.33
CA LEU A 82 24.25 55.75 2.99
C LEU A 82 24.15 54.48 3.86
N GLN A 83 23.91 54.64 5.16
CA GLN A 83 23.71 53.51 6.06
C GLN A 83 22.47 52.70 5.67
N GLN A 84 21.35 53.37 5.36
CA GLN A 84 20.11 52.70 4.95
C GLN A 84 20.27 51.94 3.62
N TRP A 85 20.90 52.54 2.62
CA TRP A 85 21.14 51.88 1.33
C TRP A 85 22.09 50.68 1.46
N THR A 86 23.12 50.81 2.29
CA THR A 86 24.05 49.72 2.59
C THR A 86 23.33 48.56 3.26
N GLN A 87 22.46 48.85 4.23
CA GLN A 87 21.66 47.84 4.90
C GLN A 87 20.70 47.14 3.92
N LYS A 88 19.96 47.92 3.10
CA LYS A 88 19.06 47.36 2.07
C LYS A 88 19.81 46.45 1.09
N LEU A 89 21.02 46.82 0.69
CA LEU A 89 21.85 46.03 -0.21
C LEU A 89 22.27 44.69 0.43
N GLU A 90 22.71 44.71 1.70
CA GLU A 90 23.07 43.50 2.44
C GLU A 90 21.87 42.58 2.68
N GLU A 91 20.68 43.14 2.93
CA GLU A 91 19.44 42.37 3.03
C GLU A 91 19.08 41.70 1.69
N LEU A 92 19.18 42.42 0.57
CA LEU A 92 18.94 41.86 -0.77
C LEU A 92 19.94 40.76 -1.12
N LYS A 93 21.21 40.92 -0.74
CA LYS A 93 22.25 39.91 -0.93
C LYS A 93 21.94 38.63 -0.14
N LYS A 94 21.46 38.76 1.09
CA LYS A 94 21.01 37.62 1.91
C LYS A 94 19.79 36.93 1.27
N GLU A 95 18.79 37.70 0.84
CA GLU A 95 17.58 37.18 0.19
C GLU A 95 17.88 36.47 -1.14
N LEU A 96 18.90 36.90 -1.87
CA LEU A 96 19.32 36.29 -3.15
C LEU A 96 19.89 34.88 -2.96
N HIS A 97 20.75 34.71 -1.95
CA HIS A 97 21.41 33.43 -1.69
C HIS A 97 20.56 32.46 -0.88
N ASN A 98 19.61 32.96 -0.10
CA ASN A 98 18.72 32.13 0.69
C ASN A 98 17.29 32.68 0.63
N PRO A 99 16.42 32.14 -0.24
CA PRO A 99 15.01 32.51 -0.24
C PRO A 99 14.38 32.03 1.07
N THR A 100 14.28 32.93 2.06
CA THR A 100 13.83 32.66 3.44
C THR A 100 12.42 32.05 3.55
N ARG A 101 11.69 31.94 2.44
CA ARG A 101 10.28 31.51 2.37
C ARG A 101 10.05 30.15 1.71
N ILE A 102 11.10 29.46 1.24
CA ILE A 102 10.93 28.17 0.54
C ILE A 102 11.61 27.06 1.36
N ALA A 103 10.82 26.10 1.80
CA ALA A 103 11.31 24.87 2.41
C ALA A 103 10.74 23.67 1.67
N ILE A 104 11.58 22.67 1.41
CA ILE A 104 11.13 21.36 0.93
C ILE A 104 10.73 20.57 2.18
N GLN A 105 9.51 20.05 2.18
CA GLN A 105 8.97 19.21 3.25
C GLN A 105 8.39 17.94 2.63
N GLU A 106 8.52 16.83 3.35
CA GLU A 106 7.90 15.57 2.98
C GLU A 106 6.46 15.56 3.48
N ASP A 107 5.53 15.18 2.61
CA ASP A 107 4.15 14.92 3.01
C ASP A 107 4.08 13.52 3.64
N SER A 108 3.42 13.41 4.79
CA SER A 108 3.18 12.14 5.49
C SER A 108 2.20 11.20 4.77
N THR A 109 1.47 11.68 3.76
CA THR A 109 0.50 10.86 3.03
C THR A 109 1.18 9.97 1.98
N PRO A 110 0.89 8.65 1.98
CA PRO A 110 1.55 7.73 1.06
C PRO A 110 1.04 7.94 -0.37
N LEU A 111 1.96 8.29 -1.27
CA LEU A 111 1.65 8.47 -2.70
C LEU A 111 1.33 7.14 -3.40
N VAL A 112 1.96 6.05 -2.97
CA VAL A 112 1.81 4.70 -3.53
C VAL A 112 1.57 3.70 -2.40
N THR A 113 0.52 2.89 -2.54
CA THR A 113 0.19 1.83 -1.60
C THR A 113 0.85 0.51 -1.99
N LYS A 114 1.44 -0.21 -1.03
CA LYS A 114 2.06 -1.52 -1.24
C LYS A 114 1.03 -2.56 -1.71
N ILE A 115 1.37 -3.32 -2.76
CA ILE A 115 0.59 -4.49 -3.18
C ILE A 115 0.95 -5.71 -2.31
N LEU A 116 -0.06 -6.49 -1.92
CA LEU A 116 0.11 -7.70 -1.10
C LEU A 116 -0.51 -8.89 -1.83
N ILE A 117 0.15 -10.05 -1.73
CA ILE A 117 -0.40 -11.33 -2.17
C ILE A 117 -1.09 -11.95 -0.96
N ALA A 118 -2.42 -12.07 -1.01
CA ALA A 118 -3.19 -12.75 0.00
C ALA A 118 -3.42 -14.21 -0.42
N TYR A 119 -3.19 -15.14 0.50
CA TYR A 119 -3.57 -16.53 0.34
C TYR A 119 -4.88 -16.74 1.08
N HIS A 120 -5.87 -17.31 0.39
CA HIS A 120 -7.02 -17.87 1.09
C HIS A 120 -6.61 -19.29 1.50
N ASP A 121 -6.48 -19.55 2.80
CA ASP A 121 -6.35 -20.91 3.30
C ASP A 121 -7.61 -21.67 2.87
N THR A 122 -7.45 -22.62 1.95
CA THR A 122 -8.57 -23.36 1.35
C THR A 122 -8.95 -24.60 2.13
N TYR A 123 -8.31 -24.86 3.27
CA TYR A 123 -8.58 -26.02 4.09
C TYR A 123 -9.42 -25.62 5.30
N ASP A 124 -10.62 -26.20 5.36
CA ASP A 124 -11.40 -26.19 6.58
C ASP A 124 -10.73 -27.09 7.62
N VAL A 125 -10.79 -26.65 8.88
CA VAL A 125 -10.22 -27.36 10.03
C VAL A 125 -11.34 -27.74 10.97
N PHE A 126 -11.21 -28.87 11.65
CA PHE A 126 -12.13 -29.27 12.70
C PHE A 126 -11.97 -28.34 13.91
N GLU A 127 -13.09 -27.83 14.41
CA GLU A 127 -13.10 -26.89 15.54
C GLU A 127 -13.84 -27.45 16.75
N ARG A 128 -14.92 -28.18 16.52
CA ARG A 128 -15.83 -28.63 17.59
C ARG A 128 -16.04 -30.13 17.54
N VAL A 129 -16.10 -30.73 18.72
CA VAL A 129 -16.35 -32.17 18.91
C VAL A 129 -17.41 -32.38 19.99
N CYS A 130 -18.33 -33.30 19.75
CA CYS A 130 -19.27 -33.85 20.74
C CYS A 130 -19.10 -35.37 20.78
N GLY A 131 -19.01 -35.93 21.99
CA GLY A 131 -18.71 -37.34 22.21
C GLY A 131 -17.22 -37.64 22.43
N ASN A 132 -16.84 -38.89 22.25
CA ASN A 132 -15.55 -39.44 22.67
C ASN A 132 -14.48 -39.35 21.56
N ALA A 133 -14.22 -38.15 21.03
CA ALA A 133 -13.12 -37.91 20.12
C ALA A 133 -12.32 -36.65 20.49
N GLN A 134 -11.10 -36.59 19.98
CA GLN A 134 -10.17 -35.49 20.21
C GLN A 134 -9.77 -34.87 18.88
N ILE A 135 -9.72 -33.54 18.88
CA ILE A 135 -9.15 -32.76 17.80
C ILE A 135 -7.68 -32.48 18.14
N LYS A 136 -6.77 -32.87 17.25
CA LYS A 136 -5.32 -32.63 17.35
C LYS A 136 -4.81 -31.93 16.11
N GLU A 137 -3.52 -31.59 16.12
CA GLU A 137 -2.81 -30.95 15.01
C GLU A 137 -3.53 -29.69 14.50
N ASN A 138 -3.90 -28.79 15.44
CA ASN A 138 -4.57 -27.53 15.13
C ASN A 138 -5.85 -27.68 14.28
N GLY A 139 -6.60 -28.78 14.47
CA GLY A 139 -7.85 -29.00 13.75
C GLY A 139 -7.72 -29.87 12.51
N CYS A 140 -6.54 -30.42 12.22
CA CYS A 140 -6.33 -31.28 11.05
C CYS A 140 -6.52 -32.78 11.35
N LEU A 141 -6.45 -33.20 12.61
CA LEU A 141 -6.49 -34.61 12.98
C LEU A 141 -7.62 -34.89 13.98
N ILE A 142 -8.38 -35.94 13.71
CA ILE A 142 -9.38 -36.49 14.63
C ILE A 142 -8.91 -37.85 15.12
N ILE A 143 -8.92 -38.05 16.43
CA ILE A 143 -8.63 -39.34 17.06
C ILE A 143 -9.83 -39.78 17.88
N LYS A 144 -10.28 -41.03 17.66
CA LYS A 144 -11.35 -41.68 18.43
C LYS A 144 -10.81 -43.01 18.97
N ASP A 145 -10.68 -43.12 20.30
CA ASP A 145 -9.97 -44.23 20.97
C ASP A 145 -10.89 -45.40 21.39
N ASP A 146 -12.22 -45.25 21.37
CA ASP A 146 -13.21 -46.21 21.92
C ASP A 146 -14.23 -46.64 20.84
N SER A 147 -14.60 -47.93 20.81
CA SER A 147 -15.51 -48.57 19.85
C SER A 147 -17.01 -48.49 20.17
N ALA A 148 -17.46 -47.67 21.13
CA ALA A 148 -18.89 -47.40 21.35
C ALA A 148 -19.22 -45.89 21.34
N GLY A 149 -20.44 -45.56 20.89
CA GLY A 149 -21.00 -44.21 20.96
C GLY A 149 -20.95 -43.39 19.67
N HIS A 150 -21.94 -42.51 19.49
CA HIS A 150 -21.99 -41.50 18.43
C HIS A 150 -20.93 -40.42 18.69
N THR A 151 -20.38 -39.85 17.63
CA THR A 151 -19.44 -38.74 17.73
C THR A 151 -19.70 -37.78 16.58
N GLU A 152 -19.90 -36.52 16.92
CA GLU A 152 -20.12 -35.45 15.95
C GLU A 152 -18.93 -34.50 15.96
N ILE A 153 -18.44 -34.16 14.76
CA ILE A 153 -17.33 -33.23 14.57
C ILE A 153 -17.79 -32.16 13.58
N ARG A 154 -17.54 -30.89 13.92
CA ARG A 154 -17.85 -29.74 13.04
C ARG A 154 -16.57 -29.02 12.64
N GLY A 155 -16.53 -28.65 11.35
CA GLY A 155 -15.53 -27.73 10.80
C GLY A 155 -15.72 -26.32 11.34
N LYS A 156 -14.68 -25.51 11.21
CA LYS A 156 -14.67 -24.08 11.56
C LYS A 156 -15.53 -23.28 10.59
N ASN A 157 -15.51 -23.66 9.33
CA ASN A 157 -16.27 -22.99 8.28
C ASN A 157 -17.69 -23.52 8.18
N GLU A 158 -18.62 -22.63 7.84
CA GLU A 158 -20.01 -22.96 7.61
C GLU A 158 -20.31 -22.98 6.11
N TYR A 159 -21.09 -23.97 5.69
CA TYR A 159 -21.43 -24.20 4.28
C TYR A 159 -22.93 -23.96 4.09
N ASN A 160 -23.30 -23.01 3.22
CA ASN A 160 -24.70 -22.59 3.05
C ASN A 160 -25.18 -22.63 1.59
N ILE A 161 -24.32 -22.33 0.61
CA ILE A 161 -24.67 -22.33 -0.83
C ILE A 161 -23.52 -22.84 -1.69
N GLY A 162 -23.86 -23.57 -2.76
CA GLY A 162 -22.92 -24.00 -3.79
C GLY A 162 -22.48 -25.46 -3.64
N ARG A 163 -21.36 -25.78 -4.29
CA ARG A 163 -20.79 -27.14 -4.31
C ARG A 163 -19.48 -27.14 -3.55
N HIS A 164 -19.43 -27.90 -2.46
CA HIS A 164 -18.24 -28.06 -1.64
C HIS A 164 -17.63 -29.44 -1.86
N LYS A 165 -16.30 -29.50 -1.87
CA LYS A 165 -15.55 -30.75 -1.97
C LYS A 165 -14.89 -31.01 -0.63
N PHE A 166 -15.23 -32.16 -0.04
CA PHE A 166 -14.60 -32.65 1.17
C PHE A 166 -13.64 -33.77 0.81
N CYS A 167 -12.42 -33.70 1.32
CA CYS A 167 -11.41 -34.74 1.16
C CYS A 167 -10.98 -35.18 2.56
N PHE A 168 -11.18 -36.46 2.87
CA PHE A 168 -10.75 -37.06 4.11
C PHE A 168 -9.67 -38.09 3.83
N ARG A 169 -8.64 -38.14 4.69
CA ARG A 169 -7.66 -39.21 4.71
C ARG A 169 -7.88 -40.03 5.97
N ILE A 170 -8.13 -41.33 5.82
CA ILE A 170 -8.21 -42.26 6.95
C ILE A 170 -6.80 -42.81 7.16
N GLU A 171 -6.16 -42.43 8.26
CA GLU A 171 -4.78 -42.86 8.55
C GLU A 171 -4.74 -44.22 9.22
N GLN A 172 -5.71 -44.50 10.10
CA GLN A 172 -5.82 -45.77 10.81
C GLN A 172 -7.29 -46.13 11.04
N LEU A 173 -7.62 -47.40 10.88
CA LEU A 173 -8.93 -47.97 11.17
C LEU A 173 -8.74 -49.30 11.90
N THR A 174 -9.51 -49.57 12.96
CA THR A 174 -9.47 -50.86 13.66
C THR A 174 -9.88 -52.00 12.73
N SER A 175 -9.38 -53.21 12.96
CA SER A 175 -9.45 -54.37 12.04
C SER A 175 -10.86 -54.90 11.69
N ASN A 176 -11.93 -54.31 12.21
CA ASN A 176 -13.34 -54.52 11.81
C ASN A 176 -14.18 -53.22 11.97
N GLY A 177 -13.54 -52.06 11.90
CA GLY A 177 -14.19 -50.76 12.07
C GLY A 177 -14.99 -50.36 10.83
N TRP A 178 -16.12 -49.70 11.03
CA TRP A 178 -16.88 -49.02 10.00
C TRP A 178 -16.96 -47.55 10.37
N ILE A 179 -16.80 -46.66 9.39
CA ILE A 179 -16.95 -45.22 9.57
C ILE A 179 -18.06 -44.74 8.64
N PHE A 180 -18.98 -43.96 9.18
CA PHE A 180 -19.97 -43.24 8.41
C PHE A 180 -19.67 -41.75 8.46
N PHE A 181 -19.68 -41.12 7.29
CA PHE A 181 -19.60 -39.66 7.17
C PHE A 181 -20.95 -39.15 6.71
N GLY A 182 -21.51 -38.22 7.48
CA GLY A 182 -22.74 -37.52 7.16
C GLY A 182 -22.51 -36.02 7.12
N ILE A 183 -23.45 -35.31 6.49
CA ILE A 183 -23.53 -33.85 6.56
C ILE A 183 -24.72 -33.55 7.47
N ILE A 184 -24.49 -32.78 8.52
CA ILE A 184 -25.52 -32.34 9.47
C ILE A 184 -25.71 -30.83 9.29
N SER A 185 -26.97 -30.38 9.27
CA SER A 185 -27.27 -28.96 9.21
C SER A 185 -26.78 -28.25 10.47
N LYS A 186 -26.22 -27.04 10.32
CA LYS A 186 -25.86 -26.19 11.46
C LYS A 186 -27.02 -25.98 12.45
N SER A 187 -28.25 -25.95 11.93
CA SER A 187 -29.47 -25.74 12.73
C SER A 187 -29.74 -26.88 13.71
N GLU A 188 -29.18 -28.07 13.49
CA GLU A 188 -29.30 -29.18 14.43
C GLU A 188 -28.34 -28.95 15.61
N PRO A 189 -28.78 -29.14 16.87
CA PRO A 189 -27.89 -29.13 18.02
C PRO A 189 -26.94 -30.33 17.94
N MET A 190 -25.71 -30.18 18.47
CA MET A 190 -24.79 -31.32 18.59
C MET A 190 -25.36 -32.31 19.60
N GLN A 191 -25.31 -33.61 19.27
CA GLN A 191 -25.86 -34.71 20.08
C GLN A 191 -24.78 -35.62 20.66
#